data_AF-A0A6B3CH54-F1
#
_entry.id   AF-A0A6B3CH54-F1
#
_cell.length_a   1.000
_cell.length_b   1.000
_cell.length_c   1.000
_cell.angle_alpha   90.00
_cell.angle_beta   90.00
_cell.angle_gamma   90.00
#
_symmetry.space_group_name_H-M   'P 1'
#
loop_
_entity.id
_entity.type
_entity.pdbx_description
1 polymer ?
#
loop_
_entity_poly.entity_id
_entity_poly.type
_entity_poly.pdbx_seq_one_letter_code
_entity_poly.pdbx_strand_id
1 'polypeptide(L)'
;MGGLLSELGKQLAERWMSLLVLPGAMFLAAVLTARTLGHAAPFDFGHLVREVQTWHPASGEGTGARLVVLLLLFALLAAATGVVAQTLGSLVERLWFAADWASWPRPLRTIAGWRVTRRRRRRIRARTAYENERQRVGALLAAGAPGEGPDLSSLRLAVSRISQEDPHRPTWSGDRMHAMALRLDRDLDLDLAAVWPALWQLLPDAPRQQIESAREVLSRATTLTAWAVMYACLAVWWWPGAVLAAAMFATAWLRTRAATDTYAALVEASVHLYVGELAGHLGLPVTGVPGRRTGWEITCLLQGRRHLIELTAHRPQR
;
A
#
# COMPACT_ATOMS: atom_id res chain seq x y z
N MET A 1 27.68 5.31 -26.69
CA MET A 1 26.52 4.53 -26.18
C MET A 1 26.87 3.51 -25.09
N GLY A 2 28.12 3.01 -24.97
CA GLY A 2 28.50 2.09 -23.87
C GLY A 2 28.51 2.71 -22.46
N GLY A 3 28.80 4.00 -22.33
CA GLY A 3 28.85 4.68 -21.02
C GLY A 3 27.49 4.79 -20.34
N LEU A 4 26.41 5.05 -21.08
CA LEU A 4 25.06 5.16 -20.52
C LEU A 4 24.53 3.79 -20.06
N LEU A 5 24.87 2.71 -20.79
CA LEU A 5 24.59 1.33 -20.36
C LEU A 5 25.41 0.94 -19.12
N SER A 6 26.66 1.39 -18.99
CA SER A 6 27.47 1.10 -17.81
C SER A 6 27.02 1.90 -16.59
N GLU A 7 26.60 3.16 -16.77
CA GLU A 7 26.05 4.02 -15.71
C GLU A 7 24.73 3.42 -15.18
N LEU A 8 23.84 3.02 -16.09
CA LEU A 8 22.59 2.34 -15.75
C LEU A 8 22.86 0.98 -15.10
N GLY A 9 23.81 0.20 -15.62
CA GLY A 9 24.23 -1.07 -15.03
C GLY A 9 24.80 -0.92 -13.62
N LYS A 10 25.59 0.13 -13.39
CA LYS A 10 26.18 0.46 -12.07
C LYS A 10 25.10 0.92 -11.08
N GLN A 11 24.21 1.82 -11.49
CA GLN A 11 23.10 2.28 -10.65
C GLN A 11 22.12 1.16 -10.32
N LEU A 12 21.85 0.27 -11.28
CA LEU A 12 21.12 -0.96 -11.01
C LEU A 12 21.91 -1.79 -10.00
N ALA A 13 23.15 -2.18 -10.29
CA ALA A 13 23.93 -3.03 -9.39
C ALA A 13 23.97 -2.49 -7.95
N GLU A 14 24.16 -1.19 -7.79
CA GLU A 14 24.16 -0.51 -6.50
C GLU A 14 22.79 -0.55 -5.79
N ARG A 15 21.69 -0.32 -6.54
CA ARG A 15 20.32 -0.48 -6.02
C ARG A 15 20.00 -1.92 -5.67
N TRP A 16 20.37 -2.89 -6.49
CA TRP A 16 20.10 -4.32 -6.25
C TRP A 16 20.92 -4.83 -5.05
N MET A 17 22.18 -4.40 -4.90
CA MET A 17 22.99 -4.74 -3.73
C MET A 17 22.40 -4.17 -2.44
N SER A 18 22.00 -2.91 -2.43
CA SER A 18 21.43 -2.26 -1.25
C SER A 18 20.01 -2.75 -0.92
N LEU A 19 19.19 -3.06 -1.91
CA LEU A 19 17.79 -3.46 -1.71
C LEU A 19 17.59 -4.96 -1.50
N LEU A 20 18.42 -5.84 -2.09
CA LEU A 20 18.28 -7.30 -1.94
C LEU A 20 19.37 -7.90 -1.05
N VAL A 21 20.64 -7.66 -1.40
CA VAL A 21 21.75 -8.42 -0.84
C VAL A 21 21.98 -8.03 0.61
N LEU A 22 21.99 -6.73 0.92
CA LEU A 22 22.23 -6.26 2.28
C LEU A 22 21.15 -6.73 3.27
N PRO A 23 19.83 -6.54 3.02
CA PRO A 23 18.80 -7.05 3.92
C PRO A 23 18.79 -8.59 3.99
N GLY A 24 19.04 -9.28 2.88
CA GLY A 24 19.14 -10.74 2.85
C GLY A 24 20.32 -11.26 3.67
N ALA A 25 21.47 -10.61 3.60
CA ALA A 25 22.64 -10.94 4.40
C ALA A 25 22.39 -10.71 5.89
N MET A 26 21.72 -9.60 6.26
CA MET A 26 21.31 -9.35 7.66
C MET A 26 20.35 -10.42 8.18
N PHE A 27 19.40 -10.87 7.36
CA PHE A 27 18.49 -11.95 7.73
C PHE A 27 19.23 -13.27 7.91
N LEU A 28 20.15 -13.62 6.99
CA LEU A 28 20.95 -14.84 7.11
C LEU A 28 21.85 -14.81 8.35
N ALA A 29 22.46 -13.66 8.66
CA ALA A 29 23.22 -13.48 9.90
C ALA A 29 22.33 -13.69 11.14
N ALA A 30 21.09 -13.17 11.12
CA ALA A 30 20.12 -13.42 12.18
C ALA A 30 19.71 -14.90 12.28
N VAL A 31 19.58 -15.61 11.16
CA VAL A 31 19.29 -17.05 11.13
C VAL A 31 20.44 -17.85 11.75
N LEU A 32 21.68 -17.54 11.41
CA LEU A 32 22.87 -18.17 12.00
C LEU A 32 22.92 -17.91 13.50
N THR A 33 22.75 -16.65 13.92
CA THR A 33 22.68 -16.21 15.31
C THR A 33 21.61 -16.97 16.09
N ALA A 34 20.40 -17.08 15.54
CA ALA A 34 19.30 -17.80 16.16
C ALA A 34 19.59 -19.30 16.30
N ARG A 35 20.25 -19.91 15.31
CA ARG A 35 20.61 -21.33 15.34
C ARG A 35 21.66 -21.64 16.40
N THR A 36 22.64 -20.76 16.60
CA THR A 36 23.73 -20.96 17.57
C THR A 36 23.30 -20.64 19.00
N LEU A 37 22.55 -19.56 19.21
CA LEU A 37 22.19 -19.08 20.56
C LEU A 37 20.92 -19.72 21.11
N GLY A 38 19.96 -20.04 20.21
CA GLY A 38 18.64 -20.54 20.57
C GLY A 38 17.90 -19.64 21.58
N HIS A 39 16.95 -20.24 22.31
CA HIS A 39 16.18 -19.52 23.33
C HIS A 39 16.94 -19.27 24.63
N ALA A 40 17.94 -20.11 24.94
CA ALA A 40 18.56 -20.17 26.26
C ALA A 40 19.60 -19.05 26.49
N ALA A 41 20.31 -18.62 25.45
CA ALA A 41 21.36 -17.61 25.55
C ALA A 41 21.21 -16.52 24.47
N PRO A 42 20.06 -15.83 24.38
CA PRO A 42 19.68 -14.99 23.24
C PRO A 42 20.64 -13.83 22.92
N PHE A 43 21.47 -13.42 23.89
CA PHE A 43 22.42 -12.30 23.78
C PHE A 43 23.86 -12.69 24.11
N ASP A 44 24.20 -13.98 24.20
CA ASP A 44 25.59 -14.41 24.43
C ASP A 44 26.43 -14.32 23.15
N PHE A 45 26.69 -13.09 22.71
CA PHE A 45 27.55 -12.81 21.55
C PHE A 45 28.98 -13.35 21.74
N GLY A 46 29.40 -13.62 22.99
CA GLY A 46 30.68 -14.25 23.28
C GLY A 46 30.73 -15.72 22.86
N HIS A 47 29.62 -16.45 22.86
CA HIS A 47 29.53 -17.79 22.29
C HIS A 47 29.70 -17.77 20.76
N LEU A 48 29.03 -16.84 20.07
CA LEU A 48 29.16 -16.64 18.63
C LEU A 48 30.60 -16.32 18.20
N VAL A 49 31.26 -15.40 18.90
CA VAL A 49 32.65 -15.02 18.58
C VAL A 49 33.58 -16.21 18.77
N ARG A 50 33.41 -17.00 19.85
CA ARG A 50 34.20 -18.20 20.08
C ARG A 50 33.98 -19.26 19.00
N GLU A 51 32.74 -19.47 18.57
CA GLU A 51 32.40 -20.44 17.54
C GLU A 51 32.92 -20.05 16.15
N VAL A 52 32.96 -18.74 15.85
CA VAL A 52 33.62 -18.22 14.64
C VAL A 52 35.14 -18.34 14.75
N GLN A 53 35.72 -18.11 15.93
CA GLN A 53 37.16 -18.22 16.16
C GLN A 53 37.66 -19.67 16.14
N THR A 54 36.83 -20.65 16.54
CA THR A 54 37.19 -22.07 16.42
C THR A 54 37.11 -22.56 14.98
N TRP A 55 36.35 -21.86 14.11
CA TRP A 55 36.28 -22.16 12.69
C TRP A 55 37.58 -21.78 11.97
N HIS A 56 38.47 -22.75 11.83
CA HIS A 56 39.69 -22.61 11.03
C HIS A 56 39.45 -23.25 9.67
N PRO A 57 39.50 -22.51 8.55
CA PRO A 57 39.48 -23.13 7.25
C PRO A 57 40.72 -24.03 7.13
N ALA A 58 40.53 -25.28 6.72
CA ALA A 58 41.62 -26.24 6.57
C ALA A 58 42.77 -25.62 5.77
N SER A 59 43.97 -25.60 6.37
CA SER A 59 45.20 -25.07 5.80
C SER A 59 45.66 -26.00 4.67
N GLY A 60 45.55 -25.56 3.41
CA GLY A 60 45.98 -26.33 2.25
C GLY A 60 45.93 -25.54 0.95
N GLU A 61 46.49 -26.11 -0.12
CA GLU A 61 46.37 -25.53 -1.46
C GLU A 61 44.87 -25.46 -1.85
N GLY A 62 44.39 -24.25 -2.15
CA GLY A 62 42.98 -24.00 -2.49
C GLY A 62 42.10 -23.36 -1.39
N THR A 63 42.64 -23.03 -0.21
CA THR A 63 41.88 -22.31 0.85
C THR A 63 41.26 -21.00 0.33
N GLY A 64 42.00 -20.23 -0.49
CA GLY A 64 41.49 -19.00 -1.10
C GLY A 64 40.30 -19.24 -2.04
N ALA A 65 40.38 -20.28 -2.88
CA ALA A 65 39.28 -20.66 -3.78
C ALA A 65 38.04 -21.10 -2.99
N ARG A 66 38.21 -21.87 -1.91
CA ARG A 66 37.10 -22.29 -1.04
C ARG A 66 36.42 -21.11 -0.35
N LEU A 67 37.18 -20.14 0.15
CA LEU A 67 36.62 -18.91 0.76
C LEU A 67 35.82 -18.10 -0.26
N VAL A 68 36.35 -17.92 -1.48
CA VAL A 68 35.63 -17.23 -2.56
C VAL A 68 34.31 -17.93 -2.88
N VAL A 69 34.31 -19.27 -3.01
CA VAL A 69 33.09 -20.05 -3.25
C VAL A 69 32.08 -19.90 -2.12
N LEU A 70 32.51 -19.92 -0.85
CA LEU A 70 31.63 -19.74 0.30
C LEU A 70 31.01 -18.33 0.36
N LEU A 71 31.81 -17.29 0.11
CA LEU A 71 31.31 -15.91 0.04
C LEU A 71 30.32 -15.74 -1.11
N LEU A 72 30.60 -16.35 -2.26
CA LEU A 72 29.72 -16.30 -3.43
C LEU A 72 28.40 -17.05 -3.16
N LEU A 73 28.46 -18.21 -2.49
CA LEU A 73 27.28 -18.94 -2.04
C LEU A 73 26.45 -18.14 -1.01
N PHE A 74 27.11 -17.50 -0.04
CA PHE A 74 26.44 -16.63 0.94
C PHE A 74 25.76 -15.45 0.26
N ALA A 75 26.45 -14.78 -0.66
CA ALA A 75 25.89 -13.67 -1.44
C ALA A 75 24.69 -14.13 -2.29
N LEU A 76 24.77 -15.31 -2.90
CA LEU A 76 23.67 -15.89 -3.68
C LEU A 76 22.44 -16.20 -2.80
N LEU A 77 22.65 -16.78 -1.62
CA LEU A 77 21.58 -17.04 -0.64
C LEU A 77 20.97 -15.74 -0.13
N ALA A 78 21.79 -14.71 0.12
CA ALA A 78 21.33 -13.39 0.53
C ALA A 78 20.44 -12.75 -0.54
N ALA A 79 20.89 -12.79 -1.80
CA ALA A 79 20.12 -12.31 -2.95
C ALA A 79 18.79 -13.06 -3.10
N ALA A 80 18.82 -14.41 -3.03
CA ALA A 80 17.62 -15.25 -3.11
C ALA A 80 16.61 -14.91 -1.99
N THR A 81 17.09 -14.70 -0.77
CA THR A 81 16.28 -14.27 0.37
C THR A 81 15.62 -12.91 0.12
N GLY A 82 16.37 -11.96 -0.46
CA GLY A 82 15.84 -10.67 -0.87
C GLY A 82 14.73 -10.77 -1.92
N VAL A 83 14.87 -11.65 -2.91
CA VAL A 83 13.82 -11.93 -3.92
C VAL A 83 12.58 -12.52 -3.26
N VAL A 84 12.73 -13.48 -2.33
CA VAL A 84 11.62 -14.06 -1.58
C VAL A 84 10.88 -12.97 -0.78
N ALA A 85 11.61 -12.06 -0.13
CA ALA A 85 10.99 -10.95 0.59
C ALA A 85 10.22 -10.00 -0.35
N GLN A 86 10.72 -9.71 -1.55
CA GLN A 86 10.03 -8.87 -2.53
C GLN A 86 8.77 -9.51 -3.09
N THR A 87 8.85 -10.79 -3.46
CA THR A 87 7.69 -11.56 -3.94
C THR A 87 6.63 -11.66 -2.85
N LEU A 88 7.01 -11.96 -1.61
CA LEU A 88 6.11 -11.94 -0.47
C LEU A 88 5.53 -10.53 -0.21
N GLY A 89 6.32 -9.47 -0.42
CA GLY A 89 5.86 -8.08 -0.36
C GLY A 89 4.75 -7.78 -1.36
N SER A 90 4.88 -8.25 -2.61
CA SER A 90 3.83 -8.10 -3.63
C SER A 90 2.54 -8.88 -3.27
N LEU A 91 2.66 -10.03 -2.62
CA LEU A 91 1.51 -10.79 -2.12
C LEU A 91 0.84 -10.08 -0.94
N VAL A 92 1.62 -9.55 0.00
CA VAL A 92 1.14 -8.72 1.12
C VAL A 92 0.38 -7.52 0.59
N GLU A 93 0.92 -6.87 -0.44
CA GLU A 93 0.25 -5.76 -1.11
C GLU A 93 -1.11 -6.16 -1.67
N ARG A 94 -1.17 -7.26 -2.44
CA ARG A 94 -2.43 -7.79 -2.99
C ARG A 94 -3.45 -8.13 -1.90
N LEU A 95 -2.97 -8.69 -0.78
CA LEU A 95 -3.79 -8.98 0.41
C LEU A 95 -4.27 -7.71 1.11
N TRP A 96 -3.46 -6.65 1.17
CA TRP A 96 -3.82 -5.37 1.80
C TRP A 96 -4.76 -4.53 0.97
N PHE A 97 -4.68 -4.54 -0.36
CA PHE A 97 -5.67 -3.88 -1.19
C PHE A 97 -6.94 -4.71 -1.35
N ALA A 98 -6.80 -6.04 -1.38
CA ALA A 98 -7.92 -6.97 -1.41
C ALA A 98 -8.95 -6.62 -2.51
N ALA A 99 -8.47 -6.14 -3.66
CA ALA A 99 -9.28 -5.67 -4.79
C ALA A 99 -10.18 -6.78 -5.37
N ASP A 100 -9.78 -8.04 -5.22
CA ASP A 100 -10.53 -9.21 -5.68
C ASP A 100 -10.88 -10.16 -4.54
N TRP A 101 -11.09 -9.66 -3.32
CA TRP A 101 -11.32 -10.55 -2.16
C TRP A 101 -12.51 -11.52 -2.33
N ALA A 102 -13.48 -11.18 -3.19
CA ALA A 102 -14.61 -12.02 -3.52
C ALA A 102 -14.21 -13.30 -4.29
N SER A 103 -13.11 -13.29 -5.04
CA SER A 103 -12.58 -14.44 -5.77
C SER A 103 -11.64 -15.31 -4.93
N TRP A 104 -11.34 -14.92 -3.70
CA TRP A 104 -10.45 -15.69 -2.83
C TRP A 104 -11.04 -17.07 -2.48
N PRO A 105 -10.18 -18.09 -2.30
CA PRO A 105 -10.63 -19.40 -1.84
C PRO A 105 -11.24 -19.34 -0.43
N ARG A 106 -12.12 -20.29 -0.11
CA ARG A 106 -12.53 -20.52 1.28
C ARG A 106 -11.36 -21.19 2.02
N PRO A 107 -11.04 -20.81 3.28
CA PRO A 107 -11.86 -19.99 4.19
C PRO A 107 -11.59 -18.48 4.14
N LEU A 108 -10.55 -18.02 3.42
CA LEU A 108 -10.12 -16.61 3.41
C LEU A 108 -11.25 -15.65 3.01
N ARG A 109 -12.07 -16.02 2.02
CA ARG A 109 -13.23 -15.23 1.60
C ARG A 109 -14.27 -15.04 2.72
N THR A 110 -14.53 -16.07 3.51
CA THR A 110 -15.49 -16.00 4.62
C THR A 110 -14.98 -15.06 5.71
N ILE A 111 -13.69 -15.16 6.03
CA ILE A 111 -13.03 -14.27 6.99
C ILE A 111 -13.04 -12.82 6.49
N ALA A 112 -12.76 -12.61 5.20
CA ALA A 112 -12.82 -11.29 4.58
C ALA A 112 -14.23 -10.69 4.64
N GLY A 113 -15.26 -11.47 4.28
CA GLY A 113 -16.66 -11.03 4.37
C GLY A 113 -17.11 -10.71 5.80
N TRP A 114 -16.71 -11.53 6.78
CA TRP A 114 -16.94 -11.23 8.20
C TRP A 114 -16.23 -9.93 8.63
N ARG A 115 -15.00 -9.69 8.18
CA ARG A 115 -14.29 -8.42 8.47
C ARG A 115 -15.00 -7.22 7.85
N VAL A 116 -15.46 -7.32 6.59
CA VAL A 116 -16.22 -6.25 5.92
C VAL A 116 -17.49 -5.94 6.70
N THR A 117 -18.29 -6.94 7.04
CA THR A 117 -19.54 -6.76 7.80
C THR A 117 -19.29 -6.16 9.19
N ARG A 118 -18.26 -6.63 9.91
CA ARG A 118 -17.86 -6.05 11.21
C ARG A 118 -17.45 -4.58 11.07
N ARG A 119 -16.70 -4.23 10.03
CA ARG A 119 -16.29 -2.84 9.76
C ARG A 119 -17.49 -1.96 9.40
N ARG A 120 -18.41 -2.43 8.56
CA ARG A 120 -19.67 -1.73 8.26
C ARG A 120 -20.46 -1.43 9.53
N ARG A 121 -20.68 -2.44 10.38
CA ARG A 121 -21.37 -2.25 11.67
C ARG A 121 -20.67 -1.21 12.56
N ARG A 122 -19.33 -1.24 12.62
CA ARG A 122 -18.55 -0.25 13.37
C ARG A 122 -18.71 1.17 12.80
N ARG A 123 -18.70 1.33 11.47
CA ARG A 123 -18.93 2.62 10.81
C ARG A 123 -20.34 3.14 11.08
N ILE A 124 -21.37 2.30 10.92
CA ILE A 124 -22.76 2.68 11.16
C ILE A 124 -22.90 3.24 12.57
N ARG A 125 -22.38 2.54 13.60
CA ARG A 125 -22.39 3.04 14.99
C ARG A 125 -21.70 4.39 15.14
N ALA A 126 -20.51 4.56 14.57
CA ALA A 126 -19.78 5.82 14.63
C ALA A 126 -20.51 6.96 13.90
N ARG A 127 -21.12 6.67 12.75
CA ARG A 127 -21.89 7.62 11.95
C ARG A 127 -23.17 8.03 12.64
N THR A 128 -23.92 7.10 13.22
CA THR A 128 -25.11 7.39 14.02
C THR A 128 -24.77 8.27 15.23
N ALA A 129 -23.65 8.00 15.92
CA ALA A 129 -23.19 8.85 17.01
C ALA A 129 -22.88 10.29 16.54
N TYR A 130 -22.20 10.43 15.40
CA TYR A 130 -21.93 11.73 14.78
C TYR A 130 -23.22 12.47 14.36
N GLU A 131 -24.15 11.78 13.71
CA GLU A 131 -25.41 12.36 13.22
C GLU A 131 -26.31 12.80 14.37
N ASN A 132 -26.43 11.99 15.44
CA ASN A 132 -27.20 12.34 16.63
C ASN A 132 -26.65 13.61 17.30
N GLU A 133 -25.33 13.73 17.44
CA GLU A 133 -24.72 14.91 18.05
C GLU A 133 -24.86 16.14 17.15
N ARG A 134 -24.65 15.99 15.84
CA ARG A 134 -24.89 17.05 14.87
C ARG A 134 -26.33 17.57 14.91
N GLN A 135 -27.32 16.69 15.05
CA GLN A 135 -28.73 17.07 15.18
C GLN A 135 -29.01 17.83 16.48
N ARG A 136 -28.43 17.38 17.61
CA ARG A 136 -28.55 18.08 18.90
C ARG A 136 -27.99 19.50 18.83
N VAL A 137 -26.79 19.66 18.28
CA VAL A 137 -26.17 20.98 18.08
C VAL A 137 -27.01 21.85 17.17
N GLY A 138 -27.49 21.30 16.05
CA GLY A 138 -28.39 22.02 15.14
C GLY A 138 -29.67 22.49 15.82
N ALA A 139 -30.27 21.65 16.69
CA ALA A 139 -31.47 22.01 17.45
C ALA A 139 -31.21 23.10 18.50
N LEU A 140 -30.06 23.04 19.20
CA LEU A 140 -29.66 24.07 20.17
C LEU A 140 -29.41 25.43 19.50
N LEU A 141 -28.72 25.44 18.35
CA LEU A 141 -28.49 26.64 17.55
C LEU A 141 -29.82 27.22 17.03
N ALA A 142 -30.73 26.37 16.55
CA ALA A 142 -32.06 26.78 16.12
C ALA A 142 -32.91 27.36 17.27
N ALA A 143 -32.70 26.89 18.50
CA ALA A 143 -33.34 27.41 19.70
C ALA A 143 -32.71 28.71 20.25
N GLY A 144 -31.71 29.26 19.56
CA GLY A 144 -31.04 30.50 19.97
C GLY A 144 -30.15 30.38 21.21
N ALA A 145 -29.76 29.15 21.57
CA ALA A 145 -28.88 28.93 22.73
C ALA A 145 -27.48 29.53 22.46
N PRO A 146 -26.99 30.48 23.28
CA PRO A 146 -25.63 30.97 23.16
C PRO A 146 -24.67 29.93 23.70
N GLY A 147 -23.76 29.46 22.84
CA GLY A 147 -22.70 28.53 23.22
C GLY A 147 -21.82 28.18 22.04
N GLU A 148 -20.52 28.07 22.31
CA GLU A 148 -19.58 27.41 21.40
C GLU A 148 -20.02 25.93 21.33
N GLY A 149 -20.59 25.52 20.20
CA GLY A 149 -21.14 24.18 20.03
C GLY A 149 -20.05 23.11 20.27
N PRO A 150 -20.40 21.93 20.83
CA PRO A 150 -19.42 20.88 21.11
C PRO A 150 -18.64 20.50 19.85
N ASP A 151 -17.34 20.29 20.02
CA ASP A 151 -16.45 20.00 18.91
C ASP A 151 -16.77 18.67 18.23
N LEU A 152 -17.49 18.76 17.10
CA LEU A 152 -17.83 17.64 16.25
C LEU A 152 -16.61 17.08 15.48
N SER A 153 -15.44 17.74 15.54
CA SER A 153 -14.24 17.30 14.83
C SER A 153 -13.80 15.91 15.30
N SER A 154 -13.85 15.64 16.61
CA SER A 154 -13.45 14.34 17.18
C SER A 154 -14.32 13.18 16.67
N LEU A 155 -15.63 13.38 16.57
CA LEU A 155 -16.60 12.41 16.03
C LEU A 155 -16.44 12.26 14.52
N ARG A 156 -16.24 13.36 13.79
CA ARG A 156 -15.94 13.33 12.35
C ARG A 156 -14.66 12.56 12.08
N LEU A 157 -13.61 12.79 12.88
CA LEU A 157 -12.35 12.07 12.83
C LEU A 157 -12.56 10.59 13.16
N ALA A 158 -13.39 10.24 14.15
CA ALA A 158 -13.70 8.85 14.48
C ALA A 158 -14.36 8.08 13.33
N VAL A 159 -15.30 8.71 12.60
CA VAL A 159 -15.89 8.14 11.38
C VAL A 159 -14.81 7.98 10.29
N SER A 160 -14.02 9.03 10.04
CA SER A 160 -12.97 9.02 9.01
C SER A 160 -11.87 7.97 9.27
N ARG A 161 -11.56 7.67 10.54
CA ARG A 161 -10.62 6.62 10.95
C ARG A 161 -11.08 5.22 10.53
N ILE A 162 -12.39 5.01 10.37
CA ILE A 162 -12.96 3.74 9.91
C ILE A 162 -13.02 3.71 8.39
N SER A 163 -13.82 4.61 7.82
CA SER A 163 -13.97 4.86 6.38
C SER A 163 -14.94 6.02 6.16
N GLN A 164 -14.62 6.90 5.19
CA GLN A 164 -15.54 7.97 4.81
C GLN A 164 -16.76 7.44 4.05
N GLU A 165 -16.56 6.47 3.16
CA GLU A 165 -17.63 5.76 2.45
C GLU A 165 -17.99 4.45 3.16
N ASP A 166 -19.05 3.78 2.70
CA ASP A 166 -19.38 2.47 3.25
C ASP A 166 -18.26 1.44 2.99
N PRO A 167 -17.79 0.70 4.01
CA PRO A 167 -16.67 -0.22 3.81
C PRO A 167 -17.04 -1.38 2.90
N HIS A 168 -16.29 -1.60 1.83
CA HIS A 168 -16.47 -2.74 0.90
C HIS A 168 -15.26 -3.67 0.85
N ARG A 169 -14.14 -3.26 1.49
CA ARG A 169 -12.90 -4.06 1.53
C ARG A 169 -12.58 -4.51 2.96
N PRO A 170 -11.97 -5.71 3.13
CA PRO A 170 -11.69 -6.26 4.46
C PRO A 170 -10.62 -5.48 5.22
N THR A 171 -9.77 -4.73 4.51
CA THR A 171 -8.60 -4.01 5.00
C THR A 171 -8.79 -2.51 4.91
N TRP A 172 -8.16 -1.74 5.81
CA TRP A 172 -8.27 -0.28 5.81
C TRP A 172 -7.69 0.33 4.53
N SER A 173 -6.52 -0.13 4.07
CA SER A 173 -5.85 0.41 2.87
C SER A 173 -6.64 0.17 1.60
N GLY A 174 -7.11 -1.06 1.38
CA GLY A 174 -7.99 -1.38 0.25
C GLY A 174 -9.27 -0.57 0.25
N ASP A 175 -9.87 -0.38 1.43
CA ASP A 175 -11.09 0.39 1.58
C ASP A 175 -10.87 1.88 1.33
N ARG A 176 -9.70 2.42 1.67
CA ARG A 176 -9.35 3.83 1.41
C ARG A 176 -9.26 4.12 -0.08
N MET A 177 -8.60 3.25 -0.84
CA MET A 177 -8.55 3.33 -2.31
C MET A 177 -9.91 3.15 -2.94
N HIS A 178 -10.70 2.19 -2.46
CA HIS A 178 -12.04 1.96 -2.98
C HIS A 178 -13.00 3.13 -2.67
N ALA A 179 -12.91 3.72 -1.48
CA ALA A 179 -13.71 4.89 -1.11
C ALA A 179 -13.39 6.11 -1.98
N MET A 180 -12.14 6.29 -2.41
CA MET A 180 -11.79 7.29 -3.41
C MET A 180 -12.47 7.02 -4.76
N ALA A 181 -12.38 5.79 -5.27
CA ALA A 181 -13.05 5.42 -6.53
C ALA A 181 -14.57 5.62 -6.45
N LEU A 182 -15.20 5.27 -5.32
CA LEU A 182 -16.63 5.51 -5.09
C LEU A 182 -17.00 6.99 -5.05
N ARG A 183 -16.12 7.87 -4.54
CA ARG A 183 -16.37 9.32 -4.57
C ARG A 183 -16.31 9.87 -5.98
N LEU A 184 -15.30 9.45 -6.77
CA LEU A 184 -15.19 9.85 -8.17
C LEU A 184 -16.38 9.35 -9.00
N ASP A 185 -16.82 8.12 -8.78
CA ASP A 185 -18.03 7.57 -9.40
C ASP A 185 -19.30 8.36 -8.97
N ARG A 186 -19.47 8.64 -7.67
CA ARG A 186 -20.63 9.40 -7.18
C ARG A 186 -20.68 10.84 -7.70
N ASP A 187 -19.55 11.52 -7.67
CA ASP A 187 -19.46 12.97 -7.91
C ASP A 187 -19.31 13.28 -9.42
N LEU A 188 -18.66 12.40 -10.19
CA LEU A 188 -18.38 12.58 -11.62
C LEU A 188 -18.94 11.49 -12.54
N ASP A 189 -19.57 10.42 -12.03
CA ASP A 189 -20.01 9.26 -12.84
C ASP A 189 -18.86 8.63 -13.65
N LEU A 190 -17.67 8.63 -13.05
CA LEU A 190 -16.42 8.33 -13.71
C LEU A 190 -15.83 7.00 -13.23
N ASP A 191 -15.70 6.04 -14.14
CA ASP A 191 -15.01 4.78 -13.84
C ASP A 191 -13.50 5.00 -13.84
N LEU A 192 -12.93 5.15 -12.65
CA LEU A 192 -11.50 5.37 -12.46
C LEU A 192 -10.64 4.32 -13.18
N ALA A 193 -11.07 3.06 -13.24
CA ALA A 193 -10.28 2.00 -13.87
C ALA A 193 -10.14 2.21 -15.39
N ALA A 194 -11.20 2.72 -16.04
CA ALA A 194 -11.19 3.02 -17.47
C ALA A 194 -10.44 4.32 -17.78
N VAL A 195 -10.60 5.34 -16.92
CA VAL A 195 -10.09 6.69 -17.19
C VAL A 195 -8.62 6.87 -16.79
N TRP A 196 -8.15 6.14 -15.77
CA TRP A 196 -6.80 6.31 -15.21
C TRP A 196 -5.65 6.20 -16.22
N PRO A 197 -5.62 5.22 -17.16
CA PRO A 197 -4.54 5.12 -18.15
C PRO A 197 -4.45 6.36 -19.05
N ALA A 198 -5.59 6.87 -19.51
CA ALA A 198 -5.65 8.07 -20.35
C ALA A 198 -5.23 9.32 -19.58
N LEU A 199 -5.70 9.47 -18.34
CA LEU A 199 -5.24 10.55 -17.46
C LEU A 199 -3.74 10.48 -17.22
N TRP A 200 -3.18 9.29 -16.94
CA TRP A 200 -1.75 9.12 -16.68
C TRP A 200 -0.86 9.66 -17.81
N GLN A 201 -1.32 9.51 -19.06
CA GLN A 201 -0.63 10.03 -20.23
C GLN A 201 -0.70 11.56 -20.34
N LEU A 202 -1.78 12.17 -19.84
CA LEU A 202 -1.96 13.63 -19.81
C LEU A 202 -1.28 14.31 -18.62
N LEU A 203 -1.06 13.60 -17.51
CA LEU A 203 -0.47 14.17 -16.30
C LEU A 203 0.91 14.80 -16.57
N PRO A 204 1.17 16.03 -16.09
CA PRO A 204 2.52 16.61 -16.10
C PRO A 204 3.50 15.82 -15.23
N ASP A 205 4.80 16.03 -15.42
CA ASP A 205 5.84 15.27 -14.74
C ASP A 205 5.83 15.43 -13.21
N ALA A 206 5.54 16.63 -12.70
CA ALA A 206 5.50 16.89 -11.26
C ALA A 206 4.46 16.03 -10.49
N PRO A 207 3.15 16.06 -10.83
CA PRO A 207 2.17 15.20 -10.17
C PRO A 207 2.43 13.70 -10.43
N ARG A 208 2.92 13.34 -11.63
CA ARG A 208 3.31 11.96 -11.95
C ARG A 208 4.37 11.45 -10.98
N GLN A 209 5.44 12.20 -10.77
CA GLN A 209 6.52 11.86 -9.82
C GLN A 209 6.01 11.77 -8.37
N GLN A 210 5.10 12.65 -7.96
CA GLN A 210 4.50 12.57 -6.61
C GLN A 210 3.71 11.27 -6.43
N ILE A 211 2.92 10.86 -7.41
CA ILE A 211 2.17 9.60 -7.37
C ILE A 211 3.11 8.39 -7.38
N GLU A 212 4.14 8.39 -8.22
CA GLU A 212 5.16 7.33 -8.27
C GLU A 212 5.90 7.21 -6.94
N SER A 213 6.29 8.33 -6.33
CA SER A 213 6.97 8.32 -5.03
C SER A 213 6.07 7.75 -3.92
N ALA A 214 4.78 8.12 -3.89
CA ALA A 214 3.81 7.56 -2.95
C ALA A 214 3.59 6.05 -3.17
N ARG A 215 3.55 5.61 -4.44
CA ARG A 215 3.48 4.19 -4.82
C ARG A 215 4.72 3.41 -4.38
N GLU A 216 5.90 4.02 -4.49
CA GLU A 216 7.17 3.42 -4.05
C GLU A 216 7.23 3.27 -2.52
N VAL A 217 6.79 4.27 -1.77
CA VAL A 217 6.72 4.19 -0.29
C VAL A 217 5.83 3.02 0.16
N LEU A 218 4.71 2.81 -0.53
CA LEU A 218 3.79 1.70 -0.29
C LEU A 218 4.44 0.33 -0.61
N SER A 219 5.16 0.22 -1.73
CA SER A 219 5.91 -0.99 -2.08
C SER A 219 7.02 -1.32 -1.06
N ARG A 220 7.73 -0.29 -0.57
CA ARG A 220 8.74 -0.45 0.48
C ARG A 220 8.09 -0.89 1.81
N ALA A 221 6.91 -0.36 2.15
CA ALA A 221 6.21 -0.71 3.40
C ALA A 221 5.64 -2.14 3.39
N THR A 222 5.10 -2.60 2.25
CA THR A 222 4.66 -4.00 2.07
C THR A 222 5.84 -4.97 2.11
N THR A 223 6.97 -4.61 1.50
CA THR A 223 8.22 -5.39 1.60
C THR A 223 8.74 -5.45 3.05
N LEU A 224 8.64 -4.37 3.83
CA LEU A 224 9.00 -4.40 5.25
C LEU A 224 8.12 -5.38 6.05
N THR A 225 6.85 -5.51 5.68
CA THR A 225 5.95 -6.51 6.28
C THR A 225 6.36 -7.93 5.94
N ALA A 226 6.81 -8.16 4.70
CA ALA A 226 7.34 -9.45 4.29
C ALA A 226 8.55 -9.86 5.16
N TRP A 227 9.50 -8.93 5.36
CA TRP A 227 10.59 -9.16 6.30
C TRP A 227 10.10 -9.43 7.73
N ALA A 228 9.11 -8.67 8.22
CA ALA A 228 8.54 -8.92 9.55
C ALA A 228 7.98 -10.34 9.70
N VAL A 229 7.33 -10.88 8.67
CA VAL A 229 6.87 -12.28 8.65
C VAL A 229 8.04 -13.27 8.71
N MET A 230 9.10 -13.02 7.93
CA MET A 230 10.30 -13.87 7.95
C MET A 230 10.99 -13.87 9.32
N TYR A 231 11.14 -12.69 9.96
CA TYR A 231 11.65 -12.59 11.33
C TYR A 231 10.70 -13.21 12.37
N ALA A 232 9.39 -13.21 12.13
CA ALA A 232 8.43 -13.90 13.00
C ALA A 232 8.61 -15.42 12.95
N CYS A 233 8.97 -16.00 11.80
CA CYS A 233 9.34 -17.42 11.72
C CYS A 233 10.60 -17.70 12.56
N LEU A 234 11.55 -16.77 12.58
CA LEU A 234 12.76 -16.89 13.39
C LEU A 234 12.48 -16.90 14.91
N ALA A 235 11.41 -16.22 15.33
CA ALA A 235 10.98 -16.17 16.72
C ALA A 235 10.68 -17.54 17.33
N VAL A 236 10.39 -18.56 16.51
CA VAL A 236 10.17 -19.94 16.95
C VAL A 236 11.42 -20.54 17.61
N TRP A 237 12.60 -20.08 17.22
CA TRP A 237 13.90 -20.57 17.73
C TRP A 237 14.68 -19.52 18.53
N TRP A 238 14.38 -18.23 18.34
CA TRP A 238 15.09 -17.14 18.99
C TRP A 238 14.14 -15.96 19.25
N TRP A 239 13.67 -15.84 20.49
CA TRP A 239 12.64 -14.86 20.86
C TRP A 239 12.95 -13.38 20.52
N PRO A 240 14.21 -12.87 20.47
CA PRO A 240 14.48 -11.50 20.00
C PRO A 240 14.01 -11.25 18.56
N GLY A 241 13.94 -12.30 17.74
CA GLY A 241 13.29 -12.25 16.43
C GLY A 241 11.84 -11.80 16.49
N ALA A 242 11.11 -12.13 17.57
CA ALA A 242 9.74 -11.67 17.80
C ALA A 242 9.67 -10.15 18.00
N VAL A 243 10.62 -9.57 18.76
CA VAL A 243 10.69 -8.12 19.00
C VAL A 243 10.99 -7.38 17.70
N LEU A 244 11.95 -7.87 16.92
CA LEU A 244 12.27 -7.33 15.61
C LEU A 244 11.07 -7.41 14.66
N ALA A 245 10.42 -8.58 14.59
CA ALA A 245 9.22 -8.77 13.78
C ALA A 245 8.09 -7.82 14.19
N ALA A 246 7.82 -7.66 15.49
CA ALA A 246 6.79 -6.77 15.99
C ALA A 246 7.08 -5.30 15.67
N ALA A 247 8.32 -4.84 15.85
CA ALA A 247 8.75 -3.49 15.52
C ALA A 247 8.61 -3.23 14.01
N MET A 248 9.14 -4.12 13.17
CA MET A 248 9.05 -4.01 11.71
C MET A 248 7.59 -4.01 11.23
N PHE A 249 6.75 -4.90 11.78
CA PHE A 249 5.33 -4.96 11.46
C PHE A 249 4.59 -3.69 11.85
N ALA A 250 4.84 -3.15 13.06
CA ALA A 250 4.22 -1.90 13.51
C ALA A 250 4.62 -0.72 12.61
N THR A 251 5.91 -0.58 12.29
CA THR A 251 6.40 0.45 11.36
C THR A 251 5.80 0.28 9.97
N ALA A 252 5.78 -0.94 9.43
CA ALA A 252 5.22 -1.22 8.12
C ALA A 252 3.72 -0.92 8.06
N TRP A 253 2.99 -1.28 9.11
CA TRP A 253 1.56 -1.01 9.24
C TRP A 253 1.25 0.49 9.23
N LEU A 254 1.95 1.27 10.06
CA LEU A 254 1.78 2.72 10.12
C LEU A 254 2.13 3.39 8.78
N ARG A 255 3.28 3.02 8.19
CA ARG A 255 3.74 3.55 6.90
C ARG A 255 2.78 3.23 5.76
N THR A 256 2.26 2.01 5.73
CA THR A 256 1.29 1.61 4.69
C THR A 256 0.02 2.43 4.78
N ARG A 257 -0.49 2.66 5.99
CA ARG A 257 -1.70 3.47 6.16
C ARG A 257 -1.48 4.91 5.73
N ALA A 258 -0.38 5.53 6.16
CA ALA A 258 -0.02 6.89 5.75
C ALA A 258 0.16 6.99 4.22
N ALA A 259 0.95 6.09 3.63
CA ALA A 259 1.22 6.09 2.19
C ALA A 259 -0.04 5.85 1.36
N THR A 260 -0.95 4.98 1.80
CA THR A 260 -2.22 4.75 1.11
C THR A 260 -3.10 6.00 1.13
N ASP A 261 -3.12 6.73 2.24
CA ASP A 261 -3.89 7.97 2.35
C ASP A 261 -3.36 9.05 1.41
N THR A 262 -2.04 9.25 1.40
CA THR A 262 -1.38 10.20 0.49
C THR A 262 -1.58 9.79 -0.97
N TYR A 263 -1.37 8.52 -1.31
CA TYR A 263 -1.56 8.02 -2.68
C TYR A 263 -3.00 8.21 -3.16
N ALA A 264 -4.00 7.87 -2.33
CA ALA A 264 -5.41 8.12 -2.65
C ALA A 264 -5.69 9.62 -2.86
N ALA A 265 -5.21 10.49 -1.96
CA ALA A 265 -5.42 11.92 -2.09
C ALA A 265 -4.79 12.51 -3.37
N LEU A 266 -3.59 12.07 -3.74
CA LEU A 266 -2.91 12.51 -4.96
C LEU A 266 -3.61 12.06 -6.22
N VAL A 267 -4.08 10.80 -6.27
CA VAL A 267 -4.86 10.28 -7.39
C VAL A 267 -6.18 11.04 -7.52
N GLU A 268 -6.91 11.22 -6.43
CA GLU A 268 -8.19 11.95 -6.41
C GLU A 268 -8.02 13.40 -6.85
N ALA A 269 -7.01 14.11 -6.33
CA ALA A 269 -6.71 15.47 -6.74
C ALA A 269 -6.34 15.53 -8.23
N SER A 270 -5.50 14.61 -8.71
CA SER A 270 -5.11 14.58 -10.12
C SER A 270 -6.31 14.37 -11.04
N VAL A 271 -7.25 13.49 -10.66
CA VAL A 271 -8.50 13.32 -11.44
C VAL A 271 -9.29 14.62 -11.46
N HIS A 272 -9.52 15.26 -10.31
CA HIS A 272 -10.28 16.51 -10.25
C HIS A 272 -9.64 17.66 -11.03
N LEU A 273 -8.31 17.74 -11.06
CA LEU A 273 -7.61 18.80 -11.80
C LEU A 273 -7.60 18.55 -13.32
N TYR A 274 -7.40 17.30 -13.77
CA TYR A 274 -7.12 17.00 -15.18
C TYR A 274 -8.30 16.36 -15.94
N VAL A 275 -9.42 16.04 -15.29
CA VAL A 275 -10.58 15.45 -15.97
C VAL A 275 -11.21 16.39 -17.01
N GLY A 276 -11.22 17.70 -16.75
CA GLY A 276 -11.71 18.70 -17.71
C GLY A 276 -10.83 18.79 -18.96
N GLU A 277 -9.51 18.69 -18.79
CA GLU A 277 -8.56 18.68 -19.89
C GLU A 277 -8.67 17.39 -20.72
N LEU A 278 -8.86 16.25 -20.07
CA LEU A 278 -9.13 14.98 -20.76
C LEU A 278 -10.40 15.05 -21.60
N ALA A 279 -11.48 15.62 -21.05
CA ALA A 279 -12.72 15.80 -21.79
C ALA A 279 -12.51 16.66 -23.06
N GLY A 280 -11.71 17.73 -22.95
CA GLY A 280 -11.33 18.57 -24.09
C GLY A 280 -10.58 17.78 -25.18
N HIS A 281 -9.62 16.93 -24.80
CA HIS A 281 -8.90 16.06 -25.74
C HIS A 281 -9.80 15.01 -26.42
N LEU A 282 -10.89 14.62 -25.75
CA LEU A 282 -11.91 13.71 -26.30
C LEU A 282 -12.98 14.43 -27.14
N GLY A 283 -12.88 15.76 -27.29
CA GLY A 283 -13.82 16.57 -28.07
C GLY A 283 -15.17 16.82 -27.39
N LEU A 284 -15.25 16.67 -26.06
CA LEU A 284 -16.45 16.94 -25.28
C LEU A 284 -16.51 18.43 -24.90
N PRO A 285 -17.64 19.12 -25.12
CA PRO A 285 -17.79 20.52 -24.72
C PRO A 285 -17.88 20.62 -23.20
N VAL A 286 -16.82 21.11 -22.55
CA VAL A 286 -16.82 21.37 -21.11
C VAL A 286 -17.01 22.87 -20.87
N THR A 287 -18.20 23.25 -20.40
CA THR A 287 -18.47 24.60 -19.88
C THR A 287 -18.45 24.56 -18.36
N GLY A 288 -17.36 25.04 -17.74
CA GLY A 288 -17.22 25.10 -16.28
C GLY A 288 -16.69 23.80 -15.65
N VAL A 289 -17.13 23.51 -14.41
CA VAL A 289 -16.67 22.34 -13.66
C VAL A 289 -17.29 21.07 -14.28
N PRO A 290 -16.49 20.05 -14.65
CA PRO A 290 -16.99 18.79 -15.20
C PRO A 290 -18.02 18.16 -14.25
N GLY A 291 -19.23 17.94 -14.75
CA GLY A 291 -20.29 17.29 -14.00
C GLY A 291 -20.37 15.79 -14.29
N ARG A 292 -21.34 15.13 -13.64
CA ARG A 292 -21.61 13.68 -13.80
C ARG A 292 -21.78 13.24 -15.24
N ARG A 293 -22.51 14.02 -16.05
CA ARG A 293 -22.73 13.69 -17.47
C ARG A 293 -21.42 13.62 -18.26
N THR A 294 -20.53 14.60 -18.06
CA THR A 294 -19.25 14.65 -18.75
C THR A 294 -18.38 13.46 -18.36
N GLY A 295 -18.30 13.09 -17.08
CA GLY A 295 -17.51 11.92 -16.66
C GLY A 295 -18.07 10.58 -17.17
N TRP A 296 -19.40 10.46 -17.27
CA TRP A 296 -20.04 9.32 -17.91
C TRP A 296 -19.70 9.23 -19.41
N GLU A 297 -19.75 10.36 -20.14
CA GLU A 297 -19.39 10.44 -21.56
C GLU A 297 -17.91 10.06 -21.78
N ILE A 298 -16.98 10.58 -20.96
CA ILE A 298 -15.56 10.19 -20.97
C ILE A 298 -15.41 8.67 -20.79
N THR A 299 -16.08 8.12 -19.78
CA THR A 299 -16.03 6.68 -19.47
C THR A 299 -16.53 5.86 -20.65
N CYS A 300 -17.65 6.24 -21.26
CA CYS A 300 -18.19 5.56 -22.43
C CYS A 300 -17.25 5.63 -23.63
N LEU A 301 -16.64 6.78 -23.90
CA LEU A 301 -15.69 6.93 -25.01
C LEU A 301 -14.46 6.04 -24.82
N LEU A 302 -13.85 6.05 -23.63
CA LEU A 302 -12.66 5.25 -23.34
C LEU A 302 -12.93 3.74 -23.29
N GLN A 303 -14.16 3.33 -22.95
CA GLN A 303 -14.60 1.93 -23.03
C GLN A 303 -15.05 1.51 -24.44
N GLY A 304 -14.98 2.38 -25.45
CA GLY A 304 -15.45 2.10 -26.81
C GLY A 304 -16.98 2.01 -26.95
N ARG A 305 -17.72 2.53 -25.96
CA ARG A 305 -19.20 2.48 -25.87
C ARG A 305 -19.85 3.77 -26.37
N ARG A 306 -19.32 4.38 -27.42
CA ARG A 306 -19.83 5.65 -27.99
C ARG A 306 -21.32 5.63 -28.33
N HIS A 307 -21.84 4.49 -28.81
CA HIS A 307 -23.25 4.31 -29.16
C HIS A 307 -24.21 4.60 -27.97
N LEU A 308 -23.79 4.42 -26.72
CA LEU A 308 -24.61 4.73 -25.55
C LEU A 308 -24.85 6.23 -25.40
N ILE A 309 -23.86 7.06 -25.76
CA ILE A 309 -23.96 8.51 -25.72
C ILE A 309 -25.03 8.98 -26.71
N GLU A 310 -25.00 8.44 -27.93
CA GLU A 310 -25.97 8.75 -28.99
C GLU A 310 -27.40 8.37 -28.58
N LEU A 311 -27.58 7.22 -27.93
CA LEU A 311 -28.88 6.76 -27.43
C LEU A 311 -29.45 7.63 -26.30
N THR A 312 -28.60 8.32 -25.54
CA THR A 312 -29.00 9.13 -24.38
C THR A 312 -29.05 10.63 -24.69
N ALA A 313 -28.59 11.05 -25.87
CA ALA A 313 -28.56 12.45 -26.30
C ALA A 313 -29.94 13.14 -26.25
N HIS A 314 -31.03 12.37 -26.39
CA HIS A 314 -32.41 12.89 -26.41
C HIS A 314 -33.14 12.83 -25.06
N ARG A 315 -32.50 12.35 -23.98
CA ARG A 315 -33.15 12.35 -22.66
C ARG A 315 -33.02 13.73 -21.99
N PRO A 316 -34.12 14.35 -21.55
CA PRO A 316 -34.06 15.61 -20.81
C PRO A 316 -33.34 15.41 -19.48
N GLN A 317 -32.48 16.39 -19.14
CA GLN A 317 -31.68 16.40 -17.92
C GLN A 317 -32.61 16.54 -16.70
N ARG A 318 -32.49 15.63 -15.72
CA ARG A 318 -33.16 15.72 -14.41
C ARG A 318 -32.12 15.87 -13.32
#